data_AF-A0A970F3S8-F1
#
_entry.id   AF-A0A970F3S8-F1
#
_cell.length_a   1.000
_cell.length_b   1.000
_cell.length_c   1.000
_cell.angle_alpha   90.00
_cell.angle_beta   90.00
_cell.angle_gamma   90.00
#
_symmetry.space_group_name_H-M   'P 1'
#
loop_
_entity.id
_entity.type
_entity.pdbx_description
1 polymer ?
#
loop_
_entity_poly.entity_id
_entity_poly.type
_entity_poly.pdbx_seq_one_letter_code
_entity_poly.pdbx_strand_id
1 'polypeptide(L)'
;NMLGYTADNLLQGKVQTIQWHEVDALLKADAFFLDIREEFELATGQLATSAWIPLNQLRQRLVELPKDQTIYVYCQVGQRGYNAARLLMSHGFDVRNLDGGYKTYKQAYYEVKTISLVTPITKTKTPVVAQVSGAPVIEIDACGLQCPGPILKVKQEVDRMEVGQRLAVQASDFGFSADIAAWCKNTGNTLLSSEIKDNKVIALLAKGQVDDNLMPSVPDIEEGVLKETKDGATMVVFSGDMDKVLASMIIASGAAAMGKQVTIFFTFWGLSALKKQKIKKGGMAKMFDLMLPKGAASMPISAMNMGGLGAKMMKYIMKEKNVDSLPVMIEKANELGVKFVACTMSMDIMGIEKSELYDFVEYGGVATYLGDSEASNLNLFI
;
A
#
# COMPACT_ATOMS: atom_id res chain seq x y z
N ASN A 1 -18.26 -2.20 18.87
CA ASN A 1 -17.22 -2.30 17.81
C ASN A 1 -17.76 -3.21 16.70
N MET A 2 -17.09 -3.31 15.55
CA MET A 2 -17.63 -4.08 14.39
C MET A 2 -17.82 -5.58 14.68
N LEU A 3 -16.90 -6.20 15.42
CA LEU A 3 -17.02 -7.60 15.87
C LEU A 3 -18.28 -7.84 16.71
N GLY A 4 -18.58 -6.93 17.63
CA GLY A 4 -19.80 -7.00 18.45
C GLY A 4 -21.09 -6.91 17.62
N TYR A 5 -21.12 -6.08 16.57
CA TYR A 5 -22.27 -6.02 15.66
C TYR A 5 -22.46 -7.32 14.87
N THR A 6 -21.37 -7.92 14.38
CA THR A 6 -21.45 -9.22 13.69
C THR A 6 -21.98 -10.31 14.61
N ALA A 7 -21.47 -10.39 15.84
CA ALA A 7 -21.92 -11.36 16.84
C ALA A 7 -23.40 -11.15 17.21
N ASP A 8 -23.82 -9.90 17.46
CA ASP A 8 -25.23 -9.59 17.75
C ASP A 8 -26.16 -9.96 16.59
N ASN A 9 -25.75 -9.68 15.35
CA ASN A 9 -26.54 -10.03 14.17
C ASN A 9 -26.72 -11.55 14.00
N LEU A 10 -25.69 -12.34 14.32
CA LEU A 10 -25.78 -13.80 14.33
C LEU A 10 -26.69 -14.30 15.45
N LEU A 11 -26.50 -13.81 16.68
CA LEU A 11 -27.30 -14.21 17.84
C LEU A 11 -28.79 -13.87 17.68
N GLN A 12 -29.10 -12.75 17.04
CA GLN A 12 -30.48 -12.33 16.76
C GLN A 12 -31.04 -12.93 15.46
N GLY A 13 -30.32 -13.82 14.78
CA GLY A 13 -30.77 -14.45 13.53
C GLY A 13 -30.99 -13.45 12.38
N LYS A 14 -30.37 -12.28 12.43
CA LYS A 14 -30.49 -11.24 11.38
C LYS A 14 -29.76 -11.64 10.11
N VAL A 15 -28.79 -12.53 10.20
CA VAL A 15 -28.05 -13.10 9.07
C VAL A 15 -27.67 -14.54 9.43
N GLN A 16 -27.71 -15.44 8.43
CA GLN A 16 -27.12 -16.76 8.54
C GLN A 16 -25.77 -16.75 7.83
N THR A 17 -24.80 -17.50 8.33
CA THR A 17 -23.45 -17.56 7.72
C THR A 17 -23.01 -18.99 7.46
N ILE A 18 -22.04 -19.12 6.57
CA ILE A 18 -21.22 -20.32 6.39
C ILE A 18 -19.75 -19.97 6.61
N GLN A 19 -18.97 -20.98 6.97
CA GLN A 19 -17.53 -20.87 7.14
C GLN A 19 -16.77 -21.33 5.89
N TRP A 20 -15.53 -20.88 5.77
CA TRP A 20 -14.66 -21.19 4.63
C TRP A 20 -14.48 -22.70 4.37
N HIS A 21 -14.45 -23.53 5.42
CA HIS A 21 -14.25 -24.97 5.31
C HIS A 21 -15.49 -25.73 4.80
N GLU A 22 -16.66 -25.08 4.78
CA GLU A 22 -17.90 -25.66 4.26
C GLU A 22 -18.06 -25.46 2.75
N VAL A 23 -17.31 -24.51 2.17
CA VAL A 23 -17.46 -24.07 0.78
C VAL A 23 -17.23 -25.22 -0.20
N ASP A 24 -16.18 -26.02 -0.04
CA ASP A 24 -15.87 -27.10 -0.99
C ASP A 24 -16.95 -28.19 -1.02
N ALA A 25 -17.53 -28.52 0.14
CA ALA A 25 -18.61 -29.51 0.22
C ALA A 25 -19.87 -28.99 -0.47
N LEU A 26 -20.16 -27.70 -0.30
CA LEU A 26 -21.29 -27.02 -0.94
C LEU A 26 -21.09 -26.91 -2.47
N LEU A 27 -19.89 -26.56 -2.92
CA LEU A 27 -19.55 -26.53 -4.36
C LEU A 27 -19.69 -27.92 -5.00
N LYS A 28 -19.26 -28.98 -4.31
CA LYS A 28 -19.45 -30.38 -4.78
C LYS A 28 -20.92 -30.80 -4.81
N ALA A 29 -21.76 -30.20 -3.98
CA ALA A 29 -23.20 -30.42 -3.95
C ALA A 29 -23.96 -29.50 -4.93
N ASP A 30 -23.25 -28.81 -5.83
CA ASP A 30 -23.81 -27.87 -6.82
C ASP A 30 -24.64 -26.73 -6.19
N ALA A 31 -24.24 -26.29 -4.99
CA ALA A 31 -24.88 -25.20 -4.30
C ALA A 31 -24.67 -23.87 -5.04
N PHE A 32 -25.67 -22.99 -4.99
CA PHE A 32 -25.63 -21.72 -5.71
C PHE A 32 -24.84 -20.66 -4.94
N PHE A 33 -23.66 -20.32 -5.46
CA PHE A 33 -22.86 -19.23 -4.96
C PHE A 33 -23.09 -17.94 -5.74
N LEU A 34 -23.23 -16.83 -5.04
CA LEU A 34 -23.36 -15.49 -5.61
C LEU A 34 -22.17 -14.61 -5.20
N ASP A 35 -21.33 -14.29 -6.16
CA ASP A 35 -20.26 -13.32 -6.03
C ASP A 35 -20.81 -11.91 -6.28
N ILE A 36 -20.74 -11.06 -5.25
CA ILE A 36 -21.21 -9.66 -5.31
C ILE A 36 -20.07 -8.64 -5.35
N ARG A 37 -18.85 -9.10 -5.63
CA ARG A 37 -17.68 -8.23 -5.81
C ARG A 37 -17.77 -7.41 -7.10
N GLU A 38 -17.00 -6.35 -7.16
CA GLU A 38 -16.84 -5.57 -8.39
C GLU A 38 -15.89 -6.29 -9.36
N GLU A 39 -15.97 -5.97 -10.65
CA GLU A 39 -15.23 -6.65 -11.73
C GLU A 39 -13.71 -6.73 -11.45
N PHE A 40 -13.12 -5.64 -10.96
CA PHE A 40 -11.67 -5.58 -10.70
C PHE A 40 -11.21 -6.56 -9.62
N GLU A 41 -12.09 -6.99 -8.70
CA GLU A 41 -11.74 -7.91 -7.61
C GLU A 41 -11.69 -9.37 -8.07
N LEU A 42 -12.40 -9.68 -9.15
CA LEU A 42 -12.44 -11.01 -9.75
C LEU A 42 -11.08 -11.45 -10.33
N ALA A 43 -10.21 -10.50 -10.66
CA ALA A 43 -8.84 -10.75 -11.09
C ALA A 43 -8.01 -11.50 -10.01
N THR A 44 -8.43 -11.44 -8.74
CA THR A 44 -7.77 -12.17 -7.64
C THR A 44 -8.20 -13.63 -7.51
N GLY A 45 -9.09 -14.09 -8.41
CA GLY A 45 -9.70 -15.41 -8.42
C GLY A 45 -11.17 -15.38 -7.99
N GLN A 46 -11.88 -16.47 -8.28
CA GLN A 46 -13.30 -16.67 -7.98
C GLN A 46 -13.53 -18.10 -7.48
N LEU A 47 -14.72 -18.38 -6.94
CA LEU A 47 -15.16 -19.76 -6.75
C LEU A 47 -15.51 -20.38 -8.11
N ALA A 48 -15.27 -21.69 -8.27
CA ALA A 48 -15.35 -22.36 -9.57
C ALA A 48 -16.72 -22.26 -10.25
N THR A 49 -17.82 -22.20 -9.47
CA THR A 49 -19.20 -22.25 -9.98
C THR A 49 -20.10 -21.17 -9.35
N SER A 50 -19.60 -19.92 -9.24
CA SER A 50 -20.42 -18.80 -8.73
C SER A 50 -21.02 -17.94 -9.84
N ALA A 51 -22.30 -17.58 -9.69
CA ALA A 51 -22.91 -16.49 -10.43
C ALA A 51 -22.33 -15.14 -9.96
N TRP A 52 -22.23 -14.16 -10.86
CA TRP A 52 -21.67 -12.84 -10.54
C TRP A 52 -22.67 -11.71 -10.78
N ILE A 53 -23.02 -11.00 -9.71
CA ILE A 53 -23.85 -9.79 -9.75
C ILE A 53 -23.29 -8.79 -8.73
N PRO A 54 -22.60 -7.72 -9.16
CA PRO A 54 -22.08 -6.68 -8.27
C PRO A 54 -23.15 -6.14 -7.32
N LEU A 55 -22.76 -5.86 -6.07
CA LEU A 55 -23.69 -5.42 -5.02
C LEU A 55 -24.55 -4.22 -5.43
N ASN A 56 -23.97 -3.26 -6.15
CA ASN A 56 -24.66 -2.06 -6.64
C ASN A 56 -25.76 -2.37 -7.67
N GLN A 57 -25.66 -3.48 -8.40
CA GLN A 57 -26.64 -3.93 -9.39
C GLN A 57 -27.64 -4.96 -8.83
N LEU A 58 -27.30 -5.60 -7.71
CA LEU A 58 -28.06 -6.71 -7.12
C LEU A 58 -29.56 -6.41 -6.96
N ARG A 59 -29.91 -5.21 -6.50
CA ARG A 59 -31.31 -4.81 -6.28
C ARG A 59 -32.14 -4.81 -7.57
N GLN A 60 -31.54 -4.47 -8.71
CA GLN A 60 -32.23 -4.41 -10.00
C GLN A 60 -32.32 -5.78 -10.68
N ARG A 61 -31.43 -6.71 -10.28
CA ARG A 61 -31.24 -8.02 -10.91
C ARG A 61 -31.73 -9.19 -10.05
N LEU A 62 -32.64 -8.93 -9.11
CA LEU A 62 -33.21 -9.96 -8.21
C LEU A 62 -33.95 -11.08 -8.97
N VAL A 63 -34.44 -10.79 -10.18
CA VAL A 63 -35.14 -11.77 -11.03
C VAL A 63 -34.23 -12.86 -11.60
N GLU A 64 -32.91 -12.64 -11.60
CA GLU A 64 -31.91 -13.63 -12.06
C GLU A 64 -31.57 -14.65 -10.97
N LEU A 65 -32.01 -14.41 -9.74
CA LEU A 65 -31.68 -15.25 -8.60
C LEU A 65 -32.70 -16.37 -8.41
N PRO A 66 -32.25 -17.59 -8.10
CA PRO A 66 -33.13 -18.72 -7.85
C PRO A 66 -33.89 -18.53 -6.53
N LYS A 67 -35.17 -18.90 -6.52
CA LYS A 67 -36.05 -18.75 -5.34
C LYS A 67 -36.29 -20.06 -4.59
N ASP A 68 -35.93 -21.17 -5.20
CA ASP A 68 -36.18 -22.55 -4.77
C ASP A 68 -34.95 -23.21 -4.11
N GLN A 69 -33.82 -22.51 -4.04
CA GLN A 69 -32.60 -22.99 -3.38
C GLN A 69 -31.94 -21.91 -2.52
N THR A 70 -31.13 -22.32 -1.55
CA THR A 70 -30.34 -21.41 -0.73
C THR A 70 -29.29 -20.70 -1.60
N ILE A 71 -29.17 -19.38 -1.43
CA ILE A 71 -28.13 -18.55 -2.05
C ILE A 71 -26.98 -18.37 -1.05
N TYR A 72 -25.77 -18.78 -1.45
CA TYR A 72 -24.55 -18.56 -0.68
C TYR A 72 -23.82 -17.33 -1.22
N VAL A 73 -24.00 -16.21 -0.54
CA VAL A 73 -23.46 -14.91 -0.99
C VAL A 73 -22.09 -14.65 -0.39
N TYR A 74 -21.18 -14.08 -1.19
CA TYR A 74 -19.88 -13.70 -0.69
C TYR A 74 -19.37 -12.43 -1.37
N CYS A 75 -18.49 -11.71 -0.66
CA CYS A 75 -17.67 -10.66 -1.23
C CYS A 75 -16.20 -10.90 -0.88
N GLN A 76 -15.35 -9.87 -0.98
CA GLN A 76 -13.93 -10.05 -0.67
C GLN A 76 -13.65 -10.40 0.79
N VAL A 77 -14.38 -9.80 1.75
CA VAL A 77 -14.11 -9.92 3.21
C VAL A 77 -15.35 -10.22 4.06
N GLY A 78 -16.51 -10.45 3.45
CA GLY A 78 -17.79 -10.75 4.13
C GLY A 78 -18.67 -9.55 4.47
N GLN A 79 -18.14 -8.31 4.57
CA GLN A 79 -18.95 -7.14 4.96
C GLN A 79 -20.04 -6.77 3.94
N ARG A 80 -19.68 -6.67 2.66
CA ARG A 80 -20.67 -6.44 1.59
C ARG A 80 -21.62 -7.62 1.43
N GLY A 81 -21.15 -8.83 1.71
CA GLY A 81 -21.97 -10.05 1.66
C GLY A 81 -23.07 -10.01 2.71
N TYR A 82 -22.80 -9.49 3.92
CA TYR A 82 -23.83 -9.20 4.93
C TYR A 82 -24.92 -8.25 4.39
N ASN A 83 -24.54 -7.16 3.71
CA ASN A 83 -25.52 -6.22 3.14
C ASN A 83 -26.38 -6.87 2.05
N ALA A 84 -25.77 -7.69 1.18
CA ALA A 84 -26.51 -8.47 0.20
C ALA A 84 -27.44 -9.49 0.86
N ALA A 85 -26.97 -10.22 1.88
CA ALA A 85 -27.79 -11.18 2.61
C ALA A 85 -29.01 -10.49 3.23
N ARG A 86 -28.83 -9.34 3.90
CA ARG A 86 -29.95 -8.56 4.46
C ARG A 86 -30.94 -8.08 3.40
N LEU A 87 -30.44 -7.64 2.25
CA LEU A 87 -31.27 -7.23 1.11
C LEU A 87 -32.07 -8.41 0.55
N LEU A 88 -31.43 -9.54 0.31
CA LEU A 88 -32.07 -10.71 -0.27
C LEU A 88 -33.06 -11.37 0.69
N MET A 89 -32.71 -11.49 1.98
CA MET A 89 -33.63 -11.98 3.01
C MET A 89 -34.89 -11.12 3.12
N SER A 90 -34.78 -9.79 2.99
CA SER A 90 -35.95 -8.90 2.99
C SER A 90 -36.88 -9.11 1.79
N HIS A 91 -36.38 -9.74 0.72
CA HIS A 91 -37.13 -10.08 -0.49
C HIS A 91 -37.53 -11.57 -0.52
N GLY A 92 -37.37 -12.29 0.60
CA GLY A 92 -37.85 -13.65 0.79
C GLY A 92 -36.91 -14.75 0.29
N PHE A 93 -35.66 -14.43 -0.04
CA PHE A 93 -34.65 -15.44 -0.39
C PHE A 93 -34.06 -16.09 0.87
N ASP A 94 -33.79 -17.41 0.81
CA ASP A 94 -32.97 -18.09 1.80
C ASP A 94 -31.49 -17.85 1.48
N VAL A 95 -30.79 -17.11 2.36
CA VAL A 95 -29.42 -16.63 2.07
C VAL A 95 -28.49 -16.87 3.24
N ARG A 96 -27.29 -17.37 2.93
CA ARG A 96 -26.18 -17.50 3.87
C ARG A 96 -24.97 -16.72 3.38
N ASN A 97 -24.37 -15.93 4.26
CA ASN A 97 -23.18 -15.14 3.95
C ASN A 97 -21.90 -15.92 4.26
N LEU A 98 -20.91 -15.89 3.37
CA LEU A 98 -19.59 -16.45 3.64
C LEU A 98 -18.78 -15.55 4.58
N ASP A 99 -18.54 -16.02 5.79
CA ASP A 99 -17.74 -15.30 6.78
C ASP A 99 -16.28 -15.19 6.33
N GLY A 100 -15.71 -13.99 6.46
CA GLY A 100 -14.37 -13.67 5.96
C GLY A 100 -14.27 -13.55 4.44
N GLY A 101 -15.33 -13.89 3.69
CA GLY A 101 -15.41 -13.77 2.25
C GLY A 101 -14.39 -14.62 1.48
N TYR A 102 -14.23 -14.30 0.20
CA TYR A 102 -13.32 -15.02 -0.70
C TYR A 102 -11.87 -15.02 -0.22
N LYS A 103 -11.43 -13.94 0.44
CA LYS A 103 -10.05 -13.81 0.93
C LYS A 103 -9.73 -14.89 1.98
N THR A 104 -10.61 -15.08 2.96
CA THR A 104 -10.40 -16.10 4.01
C THR A 104 -10.44 -17.51 3.42
N TYR A 105 -11.38 -17.79 2.51
CA TYR A 105 -11.40 -19.06 1.79
C TYR A 105 -10.08 -19.34 1.07
N LYS A 106 -9.63 -18.42 0.22
CA LYS A 106 -8.37 -18.58 -0.54
C LYS A 106 -7.15 -18.79 0.35
N GLN A 107 -7.08 -18.05 1.47
CA GLN A 107 -5.96 -18.15 2.40
C GLN A 107 -5.94 -19.48 3.17
N ALA A 108 -7.10 -20.07 3.44
CA ALA A 108 -7.18 -21.33 4.18
C ALA A 108 -6.66 -22.54 3.39
N TYR A 109 -6.70 -22.49 2.05
CA TYR A 109 -6.15 -23.50 1.15
C TYR A 109 -4.75 -23.16 0.62
N TYR A 110 -4.12 -22.13 1.18
CA TYR A 110 -2.76 -21.79 0.80
C TYR A 110 -1.79 -22.84 1.33
N GLU A 111 -1.34 -23.75 0.46
CA GLU A 111 -0.27 -24.69 0.78
C GLU A 111 1.07 -23.96 0.86
N VAL A 112 1.69 -24.02 2.04
CA VAL A 112 3.07 -23.60 2.22
C VAL A 112 3.95 -24.59 1.48
N LYS A 113 4.55 -24.19 0.35
CA LYS A 113 5.50 -25.03 -0.38
C LYS A 113 6.69 -25.38 0.53
N THR A 114 6.77 -26.64 0.95
CA THR A 114 7.95 -27.18 1.63
C THR A 114 9.06 -27.36 0.60
N ILE A 115 10.12 -26.57 0.70
CA ILE A 115 11.29 -26.71 -0.16
C ILE A 115 12.11 -27.90 0.35
N SER A 116 12.03 -29.05 -0.35
CA SER A 116 12.93 -30.17 -0.11
C SER A 116 14.22 -29.99 -0.93
N LEU A 117 15.34 -29.80 -0.23
CA LEU A 117 16.68 -29.72 -0.80
C LEU A 117 17.08 -31.11 -1.32
N VAL A 118 16.91 -31.37 -2.62
CA VAL A 118 17.46 -32.58 -3.26
C VAL A 118 18.76 -32.21 -3.95
N THR A 119 19.86 -32.84 -3.52
CA THR A 119 21.21 -32.63 -4.06
C THR A 119 21.46 -33.53 -5.28
N PRO A 120 21.71 -33.00 -6.50
CA PRO A 120 22.19 -33.81 -7.61
C PRO A 120 23.72 -33.69 -7.72
N ILE A 121 24.39 -34.83 -7.70
CA ILE A 121 25.80 -35.00 -8.04
C ILE A 121 25.91 -35.02 -9.57
N THR A 122 26.51 -34.02 -10.23
CA THR A 122 27.29 -34.29 -11.46
C THR A 122 28.30 -33.19 -11.86
N LYS A 123 29.57 -33.59 -11.77
CA LYS A 123 30.77 -33.31 -12.61
C LYS A 123 30.84 -32.06 -13.52
N THR A 124 31.63 -31.11 -13.01
CA THR A 124 32.80 -30.44 -13.64
C THR A 124 32.74 -30.02 -15.11
N LYS A 125 32.87 -28.70 -15.32
CA LYS A 125 33.95 -28.09 -16.12
C LYS A 125 34.21 -26.64 -15.66
N THR A 126 35.40 -26.41 -15.12
CA THR A 126 36.04 -25.12 -14.76
C THR A 126 36.70 -24.46 -15.99
N PRO A 127 37.29 -23.24 -15.93
CA PRO A 127 37.12 -22.05 -15.06
C PRO A 127 36.81 -20.77 -15.91
N VAL A 128 36.48 -19.59 -15.36
CA VAL A 128 37.43 -18.54 -14.93
C VAL A 128 36.85 -17.75 -13.75
N VAL A 129 37.72 -17.54 -12.76
CA VAL A 129 37.49 -17.06 -11.41
C VAL A 129 37.65 -15.54 -11.33
N ALA A 130 36.76 -14.87 -10.59
CA ALA A 130 37.11 -13.69 -9.82
C ALA A 130 36.63 -13.92 -8.37
N GLN A 131 37.58 -14.25 -7.50
CA GLN A 131 37.38 -14.33 -6.06
C GLN A 131 37.25 -12.92 -5.49
N VAL A 132 36.25 -12.69 -4.63
CA VAL A 132 36.41 -11.74 -3.52
C VAL A 132 35.75 -12.33 -2.26
N SER A 133 36.49 -13.18 -1.54
CA SER A 133 36.24 -13.40 -0.11
C SER A 133 36.98 -12.31 0.66
N GLY A 134 36.27 -11.44 1.38
CA GLY A 134 36.89 -10.45 2.29
C GLY A 134 36.44 -8.99 2.14
N ALA A 135 35.35 -8.69 1.43
CA ALA A 135 34.84 -7.32 1.39
C ALA A 135 34.35 -6.91 2.81
N PRO A 136 34.75 -5.73 3.33
CA PRO A 136 34.28 -5.24 4.62
C PRO A 136 32.75 -5.11 4.59
N VAL A 137 32.08 -5.66 5.60
CA VAL A 137 30.64 -5.47 5.79
C VAL A 137 30.44 -4.04 6.26
N ILE A 138 29.76 -3.24 5.45
CA ILE A 138 29.38 -1.89 5.84
C ILE A 138 28.26 -2.02 6.87
N GLU A 139 28.47 -1.50 8.07
CA GLU A 139 27.47 -1.56 9.14
C GLU A 139 26.75 -0.22 9.27
N ILE A 140 25.42 -0.25 9.23
CA ILE A 140 24.60 0.95 9.40
C ILE A 140 23.58 0.74 10.51
N ASP A 141 23.54 1.71 11.43
CA ASP A 141 22.55 1.76 12.50
C ASP A 141 21.37 2.63 12.08
N ALA A 142 20.24 2.00 11.76
CA ALA A 142 18.95 2.64 11.49
C ALA A 142 18.00 2.56 12.70
N CYS A 143 18.48 2.24 13.90
CA CYS A 143 17.70 2.26 15.12
C CYS A 143 17.21 3.67 15.44
N GLY A 144 16.04 3.75 16.06
CA GLY A 144 15.39 5.02 16.37
C GLY A 144 14.65 5.65 15.19
N LEU A 145 14.72 5.10 13.97
CA LEU A 145 13.90 5.54 12.84
C LEU A 145 12.59 4.72 12.76
N GLN A 146 11.57 5.27 12.10
CA GLN A 146 10.28 4.62 11.85
C GLN A 146 9.99 4.62 10.34
N CYS A 147 9.16 3.70 9.83
CA CYS A 147 8.76 3.65 8.40
C CYS A 147 8.46 5.06 7.84
N PRO A 148 9.08 5.49 6.72
CA PRO A 148 9.95 4.72 5.80
C PRO A 148 11.47 4.82 6.12
N GLY A 149 11.85 5.46 7.22
CA GLY A 149 13.22 5.86 7.56
C GLY A 149 14.31 4.78 7.41
N PRO A 150 14.12 3.56 7.94
CA PRO A 150 15.12 2.50 7.78
C PRO A 150 15.42 2.16 6.31
N ILE A 151 14.41 2.02 5.46
CA ILE A 151 14.58 1.72 4.02
C ILE A 151 15.24 2.87 3.27
N LEU A 152 14.92 4.12 3.62
CA LEU A 152 15.59 5.28 3.04
C LEU A 152 17.09 5.27 3.34
N LYS A 153 17.45 4.94 4.58
CA LYS A 153 18.86 4.84 4.99
C LYS A 153 19.58 3.71 4.25
N VAL A 154 18.92 2.56 4.06
CA VAL A 154 19.46 1.48 3.21
C VAL A 154 19.70 1.96 1.79
N LYS A 155 18.70 2.57 1.14
CA LYS A 155 18.84 3.05 -0.24
C LYS A 155 20.00 4.03 -0.39
N GLN A 156 20.10 5.03 0.49
CA GLN A 156 21.17 6.04 0.42
C GLN A 156 22.58 5.42 0.48
N GLU A 157 22.76 4.37 1.28
CA GLU A 157 24.04 3.68 1.41
C GLU A 157 24.26 2.71 0.25
N VAL A 158 23.24 1.95 -0.17
CA VAL A 158 23.32 1.08 -1.34
C VAL A 158 23.60 1.87 -2.62
N ASP A 159 23.04 3.06 -2.81
CA ASP A 159 23.31 3.92 -3.96
C ASP A 159 24.81 4.27 -4.07
N ARG A 160 25.51 4.37 -2.92
CA ARG A 160 26.95 4.68 -2.83
C ARG A 160 27.86 3.45 -2.90
N MET A 161 27.32 2.25 -2.74
CA MET A 161 28.07 0.98 -2.74
C MET A 161 28.43 0.51 -4.15
N GLU A 162 29.44 -0.35 -4.26
CA GLU A 162 29.75 -1.10 -5.49
C GLU A 162 29.00 -2.44 -5.52
N VAL A 163 28.72 -2.97 -6.72
CA VAL A 163 28.05 -4.27 -6.90
C VAL A 163 28.87 -5.38 -6.22
N GLY A 164 28.21 -6.21 -5.41
CA GLY A 164 28.83 -7.29 -4.63
C GLY A 164 29.26 -6.90 -3.20
N GLN A 165 29.23 -5.62 -2.83
CA GLN A 165 29.48 -5.20 -1.44
C GLN A 165 28.31 -5.57 -0.52
N ARG A 166 28.62 -5.84 0.75
CA ARG A 166 27.65 -6.26 1.78
C ARG A 166 27.34 -5.14 2.76
N LEU A 167 26.07 -5.01 3.12
CA LEU A 167 25.56 -4.03 4.07
C LEU A 167 24.79 -4.76 5.18
N ALA A 168 25.20 -4.56 6.42
CA ALA A 168 24.47 -4.99 7.61
C ALA A 168 23.71 -3.80 8.19
N VAL A 169 22.40 -3.97 8.38
CA VAL A 169 21.48 -2.93 8.82
C VAL A 169 20.85 -3.35 10.13
N GLN A 170 20.92 -2.48 11.14
CA GLN A 170 20.20 -2.66 12.40
C GLN A 170 19.04 -1.66 12.47
N ALA A 171 17.81 -2.12 12.70
CA ALA A 171 16.65 -1.24 12.86
C ALA A 171 15.80 -1.65 14.07
N SER A 172 15.26 -0.67 14.79
CA SER A 172 14.33 -0.90 15.91
C SER A 172 12.86 -0.98 15.48
N ASP A 173 12.58 -0.78 14.20
CA ASP A 173 11.25 -0.90 13.62
C ASP A 173 11.01 -2.35 13.16
N PHE A 174 10.05 -3.04 13.76
CA PHE A 174 9.77 -4.44 13.44
C PHE A 174 9.19 -4.62 12.03
N GLY A 175 8.56 -3.59 11.45
CA GLY A 175 8.07 -3.62 10.07
C GLY A 175 9.20 -3.74 9.05
N PHE A 176 10.41 -3.31 9.42
CA PHE A 176 11.57 -3.28 8.55
C PHE A 176 11.94 -4.64 7.95
N SER A 177 11.74 -5.76 8.67
CA SER A 177 12.07 -7.10 8.17
C SER A 177 11.29 -7.49 6.91
N ALA A 178 10.01 -7.10 6.84
CA ALA A 178 9.18 -7.31 5.65
C ALA A 178 9.53 -6.29 4.56
N ASP A 179 9.71 -5.03 4.94
CA ASP A 179 10.01 -3.94 4.00
C ASP A 179 11.33 -4.17 3.27
N ILE A 180 12.39 -4.64 3.97
CA ILE A 180 13.71 -4.87 3.38
C ILE A 180 13.70 -6.04 2.40
N ALA A 181 12.96 -7.10 2.69
CA ALA A 181 12.80 -8.24 1.79
C ALA A 181 12.09 -7.82 0.50
N ALA A 182 11.01 -7.03 0.61
CA ALA A 182 10.31 -6.49 -0.54
C ALA A 182 11.19 -5.51 -1.35
N TRP A 183 11.94 -4.65 -0.65
CA TRP A 183 12.85 -3.70 -1.28
C TRP A 183 13.97 -4.39 -2.07
N CYS A 184 14.63 -5.39 -1.49
CA CYS A 184 15.67 -6.18 -2.17
C CYS A 184 15.12 -6.81 -3.46
N LYS A 185 13.96 -7.45 -3.39
CA LYS A 185 13.30 -8.07 -4.55
C LYS A 185 12.99 -7.05 -5.66
N ASN A 186 12.48 -5.87 -5.30
CA ASN A 186 12.05 -4.86 -6.27
C ASN A 186 13.22 -4.05 -6.85
N THR A 187 14.33 -3.93 -6.12
CA THR A 187 15.52 -3.16 -6.55
C THR A 187 16.62 -4.01 -7.16
N GLY A 188 16.44 -5.34 -7.22
CA GLY A 188 17.43 -6.27 -7.77
C GLY A 188 18.63 -6.52 -6.84
N ASN A 189 18.49 -6.27 -5.54
CA ASN A 189 19.50 -6.53 -4.52
C ASN A 189 19.22 -7.86 -3.80
N THR A 190 20.26 -8.52 -3.28
CA THR A 190 20.11 -9.81 -2.59
C THR A 190 20.01 -9.61 -1.08
N LEU A 191 18.94 -10.12 -0.45
CA LEU A 191 18.84 -10.26 1.01
C LEU A 191 19.50 -11.57 1.43
N LEU A 192 20.57 -11.50 2.23
CA LEU A 192 21.33 -12.67 2.71
C LEU A 192 20.76 -13.25 4.01
N SER A 193 20.37 -12.40 4.95
CA SER A 193 19.70 -12.82 6.18
C SER A 193 18.89 -11.68 6.80
N SER A 194 17.88 -12.05 7.60
CA SER A 194 17.11 -11.12 8.43
C SER A 194 16.70 -11.83 9.72
N GLU A 195 17.20 -11.35 10.85
CA GLU A 195 16.95 -11.93 12.17
C GLU A 195 16.53 -10.86 13.16
N ILE A 196 15.74 -11.25 14.17
CA ILE A 196 15.38 -10.37 15.28
C ILE A 196 16.23 -10.76 16.48
N LYS A 197 17.12 -9.87 16.91
CA LYS A 197 18.00 -10.08 18.07
C LYS A 197 17.98 -8.83 18.95
N ASP A 198 17.88 -9.02 20.27
CA ASP A 198 17.88 -7.94 21.26
C ASP A 198 16.87 -6.82 20.96
N ASN A 199 15.65 -7.20 20.54
CA ASN A 199 14.56 -6.28 20.18
C ASN A 199 14.87 -5.36 18.99
N LYS A 200 15.81 -5.76 18.13
CA LYS A 200 16.19 -5.10 16.88
C LYS A 200 16.13 -6.08 15.72
N VAL A 201 15.79 -5.60 14.53
CA VAL A 201 15.93 -6.31 13.26
C VAL A 201 17.35 -6.11 12.75
N ILE A 202 18.07 -7.21 12.52
CA ILE A 202 19.40 -7.22 11.91
C ILE A 202 19.26 -7.87 10.53
N ALA A 203 19.41 -7.08 9.47
CA ALA A 203 19.34 -7.54 8.09
C ALA A 203 20.70 -7.43 7.41
N LEU A 204 21.14 -8.50 6.75
CA LEU A 204 22.35 -8.51 5.92
C LEU A 204 21.93 -8.58 4.45
N LEU A 205 22.38 -7.64 3.64
CA LEU A 205 22.09 -7.58 2.21
C LEU A 205 23.36 -7.34 1.39
N ALA A 206 23.29 -7.61 0.09
CA ALA A 206 24.36 -7.32 -0.85
C ALA A 206 23.82 -6.56 -2.06
N LYS A 207 24.61 -5.61 -2.57
CA LYS A 207 24.23 -4.80 -3.75
C LYS A 207 24.31 -5.64 -5.03
N GLY A 208 23.22 -5.66 -5.78
CA GLY A 208 23.06 -6.46 -7.01
C GLY A 208 22.74 -7.93 -6.75
N GLN A 209 22.59 -8.68 -7.84
CA GLN A 209 22.42 -10.14 -7.83
C GLN A 209 23.77 -10.77 -7.50
N VAL A 210 23.99 -11.12 -6.23
CA VAL A 210 25.13 -11.95 -5.87
C VAL A 210 24.74 -13.40 -6.10
N ASP A 211 25.47 -14.07 -7.00
CA ASP A 211 25.26 -15.49 -7.29
C ASP A 211 25.67 -16.30 -6.06
N ASP A 212 24.66 -16.78 -5.32
CA ASP A 212 24.83 -17.83 -4.34
C ASP A 212 25.05 -19.13 -5.10
N ASN A 213 26.31 -19.54 -5.25
CA ASN A 213 26.63 -20.93 -5.54
C ASN A 213 26.40 -21.82 -4.29
N LEU A 214 25.15 -21.81 -3.81
CA LEU A 214 24.46 -22.93 -3.19
C LEU A 214 23.07 -23.03 -3.85
N MET A 215 23.01 -23.68 -5.03
CA MET A 215 21.84 -24.27 -5.73
C MET A 215 21.24 -23.47 -6.93
N PRO A 216 20.60 -24.15 -7.92
CA PRO A 216 21.04 -24.14 -9.31
C PRO A 216 20.18 -23.24 -10.21
N SER A 217 20.70 -22.93 -11.40
CA SER A 217 19.94 -22.40 -12.52
C SER A 217 18.66 -23.23 -12.76
N VAL A 218 17.50 -22.61 -12.55
CA VAL A 218 16.21 -23.12 -13.01
C VAL A 218 16.21 -23.00 -14.55
N PRO A 219 15.70 -24.00 -15.30
CA PRO A 219 15.43 -23.83 -16.72
C PRO A 219 14.51 -22.63 -16.90
N ASP A 220 14.62 -21.89 -18.00
CA ASP A 220 13.62 -20.88 -18.37
C ASP A 220 12.22 -21.50 -18.34
N ILE A 221 11.47 -21.22 -17.29
CA ILE A 221 10.04 -21.45 -17.21
C ILE A 221 9.44 -20.05 -17.29
N GLU A 222 9.01 -19.68 -18.50
CA GLU A 222 8.12 -18.55 -18.72
C GLU A 222 6.77 -18.82 -18.04
N GLU A 223 6.67 -18.56 -16.74
CA GLU A 223 5.39 -18.47 -16.04
C GLU A 223 5.30 -17.15 -15.26
N GLY A 224 4.58 -16.22 -15.86
CA GLY A 224 3.81 -15.21 -15.14
C GLY A 224 4.61 -14.18 -14.34
N VAL A 225 5.75 -13.71 -14.85
CA VAL A 225 6.20 -12.37 -14.45
C VAL A 225 5.08 -11.41 -14.86
N LEU A 226 4.39 -10.82 -13.88
CA LEU A 226 3.71 -9.55 -14.11
C LEU A 226 4.80 -8.61 -14.61
N LYS A 227 4.95 -8.50 -15.94
CA LYS A 227 5.60 -7.36 -16.54
C LYS A 227 4.68 -6.19 -16.18
N GLU A 228 5.01 -5.50 -15.09
CA GLU A 228 4.50 -4.15 -14.88
C GLU A 228 4.95 -3.37 -16.12
N THR A 229 4.02 -3.17 -17.06
CA THR A 229 4.32 -2.46 -18.31
C THR A 229 4.48 -0.94 -18.09
N LYS A 230 4.42 -0.50 -16.85
CA LYS A 230 4.23 0.88 -16.38
C LYS A 230 4.88 1.04 -15.01
N ASP A 231 6.02 1.73 -14.93
CA ASP A 231 6.83 1.91 -13.73
C ASP A 231 6.48 3.23 -13.02
N GLY A 232 5.45 3.23 -12.16
CA GLY A 232 5.14 4.45 -11.41
C GLY A 232 4.02 4.33 -10.40
N ALA A 233 3.99 5.30 -9.49
CA ALA A 233 2.93 5.50 -8.51
C ALA A 233 2.41 6.93 -8.58
N THR A 234 1.12 7.10 -8.84
CA THR A 234 0.45 8.39 -8.76
C THR A 234 -0.48 8.48 -7.57
N MET A 235 -0.60 9.66 -6.99
CA MET A 235 -1.57 9.93 -5.95
C MET A 235 -2.13 11.34 -6.06
N VAL A 236 -3.44 11.49 -5.84
CA VAL A 236 -4.10 12.78 -5.63
C VAL A 236 -4.17 13.04 -4.14
N VAL A 237 -3.61 14.15 -3.68
CA VAL A 237 -3.79 14.65 -2.31
C VAL A 237 -4.80 15.80 -2.37
N PHE A 238 -6.04 15.46 -2.09
CA PHE A 238 -7.16 16.39 -1.96
C PHE A 238 -7.29 16.88 -0.52
N SER A 239 -7.05 15.98 0.45
CA SER A 239 -7.25 16.26 1.87
C SER A 239 -6.23 17.26 2.44
N GLY A 240 -6.72 18.19 3.27
CA GLY A 240 -5.93 19.20 3.98
C GLY A 240 -5.59 18.83 5.42
N ASP A 241 -5.65 17.56 5.76
CA ASP A 241 -5.41 17.03 7.12
C ASP A 241 -3.98 16.48 7.25
N MET A 242 -3.26 16.90 8.29
CA MET A 242 -1.85 16.58 8.55
C MET A 242 -1.59 15.08 8.53
N ASP A 243 -2.45 14.27 9.13
CA ASP A 243 -2.32 12.81 9.21
C ASP A 243 -2.49 12.12 7.85
N LYS A 244 -3.36 12.63 6.99
CA LYS A 244 -3.53 12.11 5.62
C LYS A 244 -2.37 12.51 4.70
N VAL A 245 -1.90 13.75 4.82
CA VAL A 245 -0.70 14.20 4.08
C VAL A 245 0.55 13.49 4.61
N LEU A 246 0.61 13.18 5.91
CA LEU A 246 1.67 12.35 6.49
C LEU A 246 1.68 10.96 5.86
N ALA A 247 0.50 10.31 5.77
CA ALA A 247 0.37 9.00 5.12
C ALA A 247 0.79 9.03 3.65
N SER A 248 0.41 10.08 2.90
CA SER A 248 0.82 10.23 1.50
C SER A 248 2.35 10.36 1.36
N MET A 249 3.02 11.13 2.22
CA MET A 249 4.48 11.24 2.21
C MET A 249 5.19 9.93 2.56
N ILE A 250 4.66 9.16 3.51
CA ILE A 250 5.19 7.83 3.88
C ILE A 250 5.12 6.89 2.67
N ILE A 251 3.95 6.79 2.03
CA ILE A 251 3.72 5.92 0.88
C ILE A 251 4.60 6.36 -0.30
N ALA A 252 4.63 7.66 -0.59
CA ALA A 252 5.42 8.20 -1.70
C ALA A 252 6.92 7.95 -1.52
N SER A 253 7.45 8.23 -0.32
CA SER A 253 8.87 8.01 -0.03
C SER A 253 9.22 6.53 -0.07
N GLY A 254 8.34 5.64 0.41
CA GLY A 254 8.53 4.19 0.29
C GLY A 254 8.54 3.71 -1.16
N ALA A 255 7.59 4.18 -1.98
CA ALA A 255 7.53 3.85 -3.41
C ALA A 255 8.77 4.37 -4.18
N ALA A 256 9.19 5.61 -3.92
CA ALA A 256 10.40 6.18 -4.52
C ALA A 256 11.67 5.45 -4.04
N ALA A 257 11.67 4.96 -2.80
CA ALA A 257 12.77 4.15 -2.29
C ALA A 257 12.88 2.80 -3.01
N MET A 258 11.74 2.21 -3.38
CA MET A 258 11.65 1.00 -4.20
C MET A 258 11.95 1.23 -5.70
N GLY A 259 12.36 2.45 -6.09
CA GLY A 259 12.71 2.76 -7.47
C GLY A 259 11.53 3.12 -8.38
N LYS A 260 10.30 3.23 -7.86
CA LYS A 260 9.15 3.68 -8.65
C LYS A 260 9.24 5.18 -8.92
N GLN A 261 8.84 5.62 -10.11
CA GLN A 261 8.63 7.03 -10.39
C GLN A 261 7.33 7.49 -9.72
N VAL A 262 7.41 8.43 -8.78
CA VAL A 262 6.27 8.85 -7.98
C VAL A 262 5.82 10.25 -8.36
N THR A 263 4.51 10.43 -8.61
CA THR A 263 3.89 11.74 -8.83
C THR A 263 2.77 11.99 -7.84
N ILE A 264 2.82 13.12 -7.14
CA ILE A 264 1.80 13.55 -6.19
C ILE A 264 1.12 14.81 -6.72
N PHE A 265 -0.17 14.70 -7.00
CA PHE A 265 -1.00 15.82 -7.45
C PHE A 265 -1.79 16.42 -6.28
N PHE A 266 -1.40 17.63 -5.88
CA PHE A 266 -2.04 18.39 -4.81
C PHE A 266 -3.16 19.26 -5.37
N THR A 267 -4.35 19.11 -4.82
CA THR A 267 -5.55 19.83 -5.25
C THR A 267 -6.38 20.25 -4.05
N PHE A 268 -7.24 21.26 -4.22
CA PHE A 268 -8.08 21.82 -3.15
C PHE A 268 -7.30 22.02 -1.83
N TRP A 269 -7.76 21.41 -0.73
CA TRP A 269 -7.21 21.59 0.61
C TRP A 269 -5.78 21.07 0.74
N GLY A 270 -5.42 20.05 -0.03
CA GLY A 270 -4.07 19.50 -0.09
C GLY A 270 -3.02 20.52 -0.49
N LEU A 271 -3.36 21.53 -1.31
CA LEU A 271 -2.44 22.59 -1.73
C LEU A 271 -1.80 23.34 -0.55
N SER A 272 -2.46 23.39 0.60
CA SER A 272 -1.91 24.02 1.80
C SER A 272 -0.68 23.30 2.35
N ALA A 273 -0.46 22.02 2.01
CA ALA A 273 0.77 21.32 2.35
C ALA A 273 2.00 21.90 1.63
N LEU A 274 1.83 22.41 0.41
CA LEU A 274 2.92 22.91 -0.43
C LEU A 274 3.30 24.36 -0.16
N LYS A 275 2.57 25.07 0.72
CA LYS A 275 2.86 26.47 1.04
C LYS A 275 4.13 26.58 1.91
N LYS A 276 5.13 27.29 1.39
CA LYS A 276 6.41 27.63 2.02
C LYS A 276 6.37 29.00 2.71
N GLN A 277 5.65 29.98 2.14
CA GLN A 277 5.61 31.35 2.68
C GLN A 277 4.26 32.04 2.46
N LYS A 278 4.02 33.12 3.22
CA LYS A 278 2.85 33.99 3.06
C LYS A 278 3.18 35.21 2.20
N ILE A 279 2.23 35.59 1.37
CA ILE A 279 2.24 36.84 0.62
C ILE A 279 1.05 37.73 1.00
N LYS A 280 1.17 39.03 0.76
CA LYS A 280 0.07 39.98 0.99
C LYS A 280 -0.92 39.90 -0.17
N LYS A 281 -2.16 39.50 0.13
CA LYS A 281 -3.25 39.39 -0.85
C LYS A 281 -4.36 40.40 -0.60
N GLY A 282 -5.07 40.77 -1.67
CA GLY A 282 -6.30 41.58 -1.63
C GLY A 282 -7.57 40.75 -1.86
N GLY A 283 -8.73 41.33 -1.58
CA GLY A 283 -10.04 40.77 -1.94
C GLY A 283 -10.36 39.39 -1.34
N MET A 284 -11.03 38.54 -2.12
CA MET A 284 -11.43 37.18 -1.70
C MET A 284 -10.24 36.25 -1.41
N ALA A 285 -9.10 36.45 -2.07
CA ALA A 285 -7.90 35.66 -1.81
C ALA A 285 -7.34 35.90 -0.38
N LYS A 286 -7.55 37.09 0.19
CA LYS A 286 -7.22 37.37 1.59
C LYS A 286 -8.11 36.58 2.57
N MET A 287 -9.38 36.36 2.23
CA MET A 287 -10.30 35.57 3.04
C MET A 287 -9.86 34.10 3.07
N PHE A 288 -9.56 33.52 1.91
CA PHE A 288 -9.03 32.16 1.82
C PHE A 288 -7.69 32.00 2.55
N ASP A 289 -6.77 32.97 2.43
CA ASP A 289 -5.47 32.90 3.12
C ASP A 289 -5.56 33.00 4.66
N LEU A 290 -6.68 33.52 5.18
CA LEU A 290 -7.00 33.52 6.61
C LEU A 290 -7.61 32.20 7.08
N MET A 291 -8.44 31.56 6.24
CA MET A 291 -9.14 30.30 6.57
C MET A 291 -8.26 29.07 6.37
N LEU A 292 -7.34 29.12 5.41
CA LEU A 292 -6.49 27.99 5.06
C LEU A 292 -5.25 27.89 5.97
N PRO A 293 -4.73 26.67 6.18
CA PRO A 293 -3.43 26.50 6.83
C PRO A 293 -2.34 27.31 6.13
N LYS A 294 -1.37 27.77 6.93
CA LYS A 294 -0.23 28.57 6.43
C LYS A 294 0.79 27.73 5.65
N GLY A 295 0.74 26.42 5.81
CA GLY A 295 1.72 25.45 5.33
C GLY A 295 1.56 24.10 6.05
N ALA A 296 2.31 23.10 5.61
CA ALA A 296 2.32 21.74 6.18
C ALA A 296 2.43 21.69 7.71
N ALA A 297 3.24 22.58 8.31
CA ALA A 297 3.43 22.65 9.76
C ALA A 297 2.18 23.09 10.55
N SER A 298 1.16 23.65 9.90
CA SER A 298 -0.03 24.22 10.54
C SER A 298 -1.33 23.47 10.24
N MET A 299 -1.25 22.35 9.53
CA MET A 299 -2.43 21.57 9.15
C MET A 299 -3.09 20.93 10.37
N PRO A 300 -4.45 20.88 10.41
CA PRO A 300 -5.19 20.18 11.45
C PRO A 300 -5.07 18.67 11.28
N ILE A 301 -5.50 17.87 12.25
CA ILE A 301 -5.68 16.42 12.07
C ILE A 301 -7.13 16.09 11.71
N SER A 302 -7.34 15.03 10.93
CA SER A 302 -8.65 14.66 10.38
C SER A 302 -9.67 14.27 11.45
N ALA A 303 -9.21 13.68 12.55
CA ALA A 303 -10.02 13.27 13.69
C ALA A 303 -9.37 13.70 15.00
N MET A 304 -10.18 13.97 16.04
CA MET A 304 -9.72 14.38 17.38
C MET A 304 -8.90 15.69 17.42
N ASN A 305 -9.11 16.61 16.48
CA ASN A 305 -8.35 17.87 16.44
C ASN A 305 -8.52 18.73 17.71
N MET A 306 -9.69 18.71 18.35
CA MET A 306 -9.97 19.39 19.64
C MET A 306 -9.45 20.85 19.67
N GLY A 307 -9.78 21.65 18.65
CA GLY A 307 -9.30 23.03 18.53
C GLY A 307 -7.79 23.19 18.30
N GLY A 308 -7.12 22.15 17.79
CA GLY A 308 -5.68 22.12 17.53
C GLY A 308 -4.84 21.41 18.61
N LEU A 309 -5.46 20.99 19.72
CA LEU A 309 -4.77 20.22 20.77
C LEU A 309 -4.33 18.85 20.26
N GLY A 310 -5.17 18.16 19.49
CA GLY A 310 -4.82 16.87 18.92
C GLY A 310 -3.63 16.95 17.96
N ALA A 311 -3.58 17.97 17.10
CA ALA A 311 -2.45 18.18 16.20
C ALA A 311 -1.13 18.44 16.96
N LYS A 312 -1.18 19.16 18.09
CA LYS A 312 -0.01 19.37 18.95
C LYS A 312 0.45 18.07 19.63
N MET A 313 -0.50 17.30 20.15
CA MET A 313 -0.21 16.00 20.78
C MET A 313 0.41 15.02 19.78
N MET A 314 -0.14 14.93 18.57
CA MET A 314 0.39 14.08 17.51
C MET A 314 1.83 14.48 17.15
N LYS A 315 2.12 15.78 16.97
CA LYS A 315 3.49 16.26 16.72
C LYS A 315 4.46 15.96 17.86
N TYR A 316 3.99 16.02 19.10
CA TYR A 316 4.79 15.63 20.26
C TYR A 316 5.15 14.15 20.20
N ILE A 317 4.17 13.27 19.96
CA ILE A 317 4.41 11.83 19.82
C ILE A 317 5.34 11.52 18.64
N MET A 318 5.14 12.18 17.49
CA MET A 318 6.03 12.06 16.34
C MET A 318 7.47 12.38 16.73
N LYS A 319 7.70 13.50 17.44
CA LYS A 319 9.04 13.88 17.90
C LYS A 319 9.64 12.85 18.87
N GLU A 320 8.87 12.37 19.84
CA GLU A 320 9.31 11.34 20.80
C GLU A 320 9.65 10.01 20.10
N LYS A 321 8.97 9.71 18.99
CA LYS A 321 9.20 8.53 18.16
C LYS A 321 10.16 8.78 17.00
N ASN A 322 10.85 9.92 16.98
CA ASN A 322 11.76 10.34 15.91
C ASN A 322 11.16 10.23 14.49
N VAL A 323 9.86 10.49 14.38
CA VAL A 323 9.18 10.65 13.09
C VAL A 323 9.41 12.10 12.64
N ASP A 324 9.91 12.26 11.42
CA ASP A 324 10.15 13.57 10.84
C ASP A 324 8.86 14.42 10.79
N SER A 325 9.02 15.74 10.89
CA SER A 325 7.91 16.65 10.69
C SER A 325 7.46 16.66 9.22
N LEU A 326 6.19 16.95 8.97
CA LEU A 326 5.64 16.94 7.61
C LEU A 326 6.42 17.82 6.60
N PRO A 327 6.87 19.06 6.92
CA PRO A 327 7.73 19.83 6.02
C PRO A 327 9.04 19.11 5.65
N VAL A 328 9.68 18.48 6.63
CA VAL A 328 10.93 17.72 6.42
C VAL A 328 10.68 16.50 5.54
N MET A 329 9.54 15.83 5.71
CA MET A 329 9.17 14.68 4.87
C MET A 329 8.89 15.08 3.42
N ILE A 330 8.28 16.25 3.19
CA ILE A 330 8.06 16.79 1.85
C ILE A 330 9.41 17.07 1.15
N GLU A 331 10.37 17.68 1.85
CA GLU A 331 11.71 17.95 1.31
C GLU A 331 12.47 16.65 1.01
N LYS A 332 12.46 15.68 1.95
CA LYS A 332 13.08 14.37 1.73
C LYS A 332 12.45 13.60 0.57
N ALA A 333 11.13 13.66 0.43
CA ALA A 333 10.44 13.05 -0.71
C ALA A 333 10.89 13.68 -2.04
N ASN A 334 11.04 15.01 -2.09
CA ASN A 334 11.59 15.69 -3.26
C ASN A 334 13.05 15.27 -3.55
N GLU A 335 13.89 15.15 -2.53
CA GLU A 335 15.27 14.64 -2.68
C GLU A 335 15.32 13.20 -3.25
N LEU A 336 14.30 12.38 -2.97
CA LEU A 336 14.14 11.04 -3.52
C LEU A 336 13.63 11.01 -4.97
N GLY A 337 13.36 12.17 -5.57
CA GLY A 337 12.85 12.29 -6.94
C GLY A 337 11.33 12.19 -7.05
N VAL A 338 10.59 12.36 -5.95
CA VAL A 338 9.12 12.45 -6.01
C VAL A 338 8.72 13.75 -6.70
N LYS A 339 7.89 13.65 -7.73
CA LYS A 339 7.36 14.79 -8.48
C LYS A 339 6.14 15.37 -7.77
N PHE A 340 6.19 16.65 -7.43
CA PHE A 340 5.09 17.38 -6.78
C PHE A 340 4.39 18.27 -7.81
N VAL A 341 3.09 18.06 -8.02
CA VAL A 341 2.29 18.84 -8.98
C VAL A 341 1.17 19.57 -8.26
N ALA A 342 1.10 20.89 -8.39
CA ALA A 342 0.01 21.72 -7.90
C ALA A 342 -1.06 21.92 -8.99
N CYS A 343 -2.32 21.66 -8.61
CA CYS A 343 -3.48 21.87 -9.47
C CYS A 343 -3.71 23.36 -9.75
N THR A 344 -3.51 23.80 -11.00
CA THR A 344 -3.66 25.20 -11.40
C THR A 344 -5.07 25.75 -11.15
N MET A 345 -6.11 24.98 -11.49
CA MET A 345 -7.49 25.37 -11.26
C MET A 345 -7.78 25.61 -9.76
N SER A 346 -7.27 24.75 -8.88
CA SER A 346 -7.44 24.92 -7.43
C SER A 346 -6.62 26.10 -6.89
N MET A 347 -5.41 26.33 -7.43
CA MET A 347 -4.63 27.51 -7.11
C MET A 347 -5.39 28.79 -7.44
N ASP A 348 -6.00 28.88 -8.63
CA ASP A 348 -6.77 30.05 -9.07
C ASP A 348 -7.99 30.29 -8.18
N ILE A 349 -8.77 29.24 -7.90
CA ILE A 349 -9.97 29.33 -7.04
C ILE A 349 -9.62 29.79 -5.62
N MET A 350 -8.52 29.27 -5.06
CA MET A 350 -8.12 29.53 -3.67
C MET A 350 -7.17 30.73 -3.56
N GLY A 351 -6.85 31.37 -4.70
CA GLY A 351 -5.93 32.49 -4.80
C GLY A 351 -4.54 32.19 -4.26
N ILE A 352 -4.01 30.99 -4.50
CA ILE A 352 -2.65 30.58 -4.12
C ILE A 352 -1.69 30.88 -5.27
N GLU A 353 -0.66 31.68 -5.01
CA GLU A 353 0.34 32.06 -6.00
C GLU A 353 1.52 31.10 -6.02
N LYS A 354 2.18 31.01 -7.17
CA LYS A 354 3.40 30.19 -7.36
C LYS A 354 4.50 30.55 -6.36
N SER A 355 4.64 31.83 -6.04
CA SER A 355 5.61 32.38 -5.10
C SER A 355 5.40 31.93 -3.65
N GLU A 356 4.23 31.35 -3.32
CA GLU A 356 3.96 30.81 -2.00
C GLU A 356 4.38 29.35 -1.85
N LEU A 357 4.60 28.64 -2.96
CA LEU A 357 4.88 27.20 -2.95
C LEU A 357 6.38 26.90 -2.85
N TYR A 358 6.73 25.65 -2.59
CA TYR A 358 8.11 25.19 -2.73
C TYR A 358 8.61 25.33 -4.18
N ASP A 359 9.90 25.61 -4.33
CA ASP A 359 10.51 25.93 -5.64
C ASP A 359 10.52 24.73 -6.61
N PHE A 360 10.48 23.50 -6.09
CA PHE A 360 10.44 22.26 -6.87
C PHE A 360 9.01 21.85 -7.31
N VAL A 361 7.98 22.60 -6.93
CA VAL A 361 6.59 22.26 -7.27
C VAL A 361 6.31 22.61 -8.73
N GLU A 362 5.90 21.59 -9.49
CA GLU A 362 5.39 21.76 -10.84
C GLU A 362 3.91 22.16 -10.85
N TYR A 363 3.43 22.68 -11.97
CA TYR A 363 2.06 23.17 -12.12
C TYR A 363 1.37 22.42 -13.24
N GLY A 364 0.22 21.81 -12.95
CA GLY A 364 -0.48 20.96 -13.89
C GLY A 364 -1.99 21.02 -13.74
N GLY A 365 -2.69 20.71 -14.82
CA GLY A 365 -4.13 20.44 -14.80
C GLY A 365 -4.41 18.95 -14.64
N VAL A 366 -5.69 18.59 -14.65
CA VAL A 366 -6.14 17.18 -14.58
C VAL A 366 -5.52 16.33 -15.69
N ALA A 367 -5.35 16.88 -16.90
CA ALA A 367 -4.73 16.16 -18.02
C ALA A 367 -3.26 15.75 -17.76
N THR A 368 -2.48 16.63 -17.11
CA THR A 368 -1.10 16.32 -16.71
C THR A 368 -1.06 15.16 -15.73
N TYR A 369 -1.96 15.17 -14.74
CA TYR A 369 -2.08 14.08 -13.77
C TYR A 369 -2.51 12.76 -14.42
N LEU A 370 -3.54 12.80 -15.28
CA LEU A 370 -4.05 11.60 -15.94
C LEU A 370 -2.99 10.97 -16.86
N GLY A 371 -2.16 11.75 -17.53
CA GLY A 371 -1.03 11.23 -18.31
C GLY A 371 -0.01 10.48 -17.44
N ASP A 372 0.39 11.04 -16.30
CA ASP A 372 1.31 10.39 -15.36
C ASP A 372 0.66 9.13 -14.71
N SER A 373 -0.66 9.17 -14.49
CA SER A 373 -1.42 8.06 -13.91
C SER A 373 -1.60 6.91 -14.90
N GLU A 374 -1.85 7.22 -16.17
CA GLU A 374 -1.88 6.23 -17.23
C GLU A 374 -0.54 5.52 -17.37
N ALA A 375 0.60 6.15 -17.08
CA ALA A 375 1.92 5.51 -17.11
C ALA A 375 2.28 4.77 -15.81
N SER A 376 1.39 4.76 -14.81
CA SER A 376 1.63 4.20 -13.48
C SER A 376 0.73 3.01 -13.19
N ASN A 377 1.15 2.13 -12.27
CA ASN A 377 0.38 0.93 -11.87
C ASN A 377 -0.30 1.07 -10.50
N LEU A 378 0.04 2.12 -9.76
CA LEU A 378 -0.60 2.49 -8.50
C LEU A 378 -1.21 3.88 -8.64
N ASN A 379 -2.51 4.01 -8.35
CA ASN A 379 -3.23 5.27 -8.33
C ASN A 379 -4.07 5.38 -7.04
N LEU A 380 -3.80 6.40 -6.21
CA LEU A 380 -4.49 6.63 -4.94
C LEU A 380 -5.16 8.01 -4.90
N PHE A 381 -6.27 8.12 -4.17
CA PHE A 381 -6.91 9.40 -3.85
C PHE A 381 -6.99 9.56 -2.34
N ILE A 382 -6.40 10.64 -1.81
CA ILE A 382 -6.12 10.86 -0.38
C ILE A 382 -6.72 12.17 0.13
#